data_AF-A0AAV4GK76-F1
#
_entry.id   AF-A0AAV4GK76-F1
#
_cell.length_a   1.000
_cell.length_b   1.000
_cell.length_c   1.000
_cell.angle_alpha   90.00
_cell.angle_beta   90.00
_cell.angle_gamma   90.00
#
_symmetry.space_group_name_H-M   'P 1'
#
loop_
_entity.id
_entity.type
_entity.pdbx_description
1 polymer ?
#
loop_
_entity_poly.entity_id
_entity_poly.type
_entity_poly.pdbx_seq_one_letter_code
_entity_poly.pdbx_strand_id
1 'polypeptide(L)'
;MVFCLSLISEDVVRVAFVAGLYGKSNLDGLMIDQVVDLKEDLLQEEAKTMFGTDESKAEAAKKLPESIYPRIFKILTHCLKQNGAGYLVGNELSLGDLAIYEATQMCFQNNPKFLDDYKDLLTIRSKVESHPGLKEYLQKRKVTPI
;
A
#
# COMPACT_ATOMS: atom_id res chain seq x y z
N MET A 1 -4.47 20.20 -1.29
CA MET A 1 -5.70 19.43 -0.97
C MET A 1 -5.31 17.98 -0.83
N VAL A 2 -4.52 17.67 0.20
CA VAL A 2 -4.21 16.28 0.55
C VAL A 2 -5.35 15.80 1.42
N PHE A 3 -6.03 14.81 0.88
CA PHE A 3 -7.25 14.23 1.40
C PHE A 3 -7.12 13.97 2.90
N CYS A 4 -8.02 14.54 3.69
CA CYS A 4 -8.99 13.87 4.57
C CYS A 4 -8.82 12.35 4.82
N LEU A 5 -7.62 11.79 4.99
CA LEU A 5 -7.38 10.35 4.91
C LEU A 5 -7.62 9.59 6.22
N SER A 6 -7.59 10.26 7.37
CA SER A 6 -7.89 9.59 8.65
C SER A 6 -9.37 9.22 8.83
N LEU A 7 -10.28 9.80 8.03
CA LEU A 7 -11.70 9.43 7.99
C LEU A 7 -12.05 8.51 6.81
N ILE A 8 -11.09 8.20 5.93
CA ILE A 8 -11.32 7.39 4.73
C ILE A 8 -10.99 5.91 4.98
N SER A 9 -10.11 5.58 5.93
CA SER A 9 -9.73 4.18 6.19
C SER A 9 -10.93 3.32 6.59
N GLU A 10 -11.74 3.74 7.55
CA GLU A 10 -12.93 3.00 8.00
C GLU A 10 -13.99 2.87 6.89
N ASP A 11 -14.22 3.95 6.14
CA ASP A 11 -15.16 3.94 5.01
C ASP A 11 -14.68 3.03 3.87
N VAL A 12 -13.37 3.02 3.58
CA VAL A 12 -12.77 2.13 2.58
C VAL A 12 -12.86 0.67 3.00
N VAL A 13 -12.59 0.37 4.28
CA VAL A 13 -12.78 -0.98 4.83
C VAL A 13 -14.24 -1.40 4.69
N ARG A 14 -15.18 -0.50 4.99
CA ARG A 14 -16.61 -0.79 4.86
C ARG A 14 -17.06 -0.99 3.42
N VAL A 15 -16.54 -0.19 2.48
CA VAL A 15 -16.77 -0.37 1.04
C VAL A 15 -16.19 -1.69 0.56
N ALA A 16 -14.98 -2.05 0.98
CA ALA A 16 -14.34 -3.31 0.63
C ALA A 16 -15.13 -4.50 1.16
N PHE A 17 -15.67 -4.41 2.38
CA PHE A 17 -16.55 -5.44 2.94
C PHE A 17 -17.81 -5.64 2.09
N VAL A 18 -18.51 -4.55 1.75
CA VAL A 18 -19.72 -4.61 0.91
C VAL A 18 -19.41 -5.10 -0.52
N ALA A 19 -18.22 -4.80 -1.04
CA ALA A 19 -17.77 -5.23 -2.36
C ALA A 19 -17.20 -6.68 -2.39
N GLY A 20 -17.11 -7.36 -1.24
CA GLY A 20 -16.56 -8.72 -1.15
C GLY A 20 -15.04 -8.81 -1.26
N LEU A 21 -14.31 -7.71 -1.00
CA LEU A 21 -12.85 -7.61 -1.07
C LEU A 21 -12.16 -7.83 0.29
N TYR A 22 -12.91 -8.29 1.29
CA TYR A 22 -12.45 -8.41 2.67
C TYR A 22 -12.16 -9.87 3.09
N GLY A 23 -11.86 -10.72 2.11
CA GLY A 23 -11.60 -12.15 2.33
C GLY A 23 -12.86 -12.97 2.64
N LYS A 24 -12.67 -14.28 2.87
CA LYS A 24 -13.78 -15.24 3.08
C LYS A 24 -13.88 -15.69 4.54
N SER A 25 -12.81 -15.52 5.31
CA SER A 25 -12.75 -15.88 6.73
C SER A 25 -12.37 -14.68 7.60
N ASN A 26 -12.70 -14.74 8.89
CA ASN A 26 -12.30 -13.71 9.85
C ASN A 26 -10.77 -13.55 9.94
N LEU A 27 -10.01 -14.62 9.69
CA LEU A 27 -8.55 -14.57 9.65
C LEU A 27 -8.04 -13.82 8.42
N ASP A 28 -8.71 -13.95 7.28
CA ASP A 28 -8.39 -13.17 6.09
C ASP A 28 -8.64 -11.67 6.35
N GLY A 29 -9.78 -11.34 6.94
CA GLY A 29 -10.12 -9.97 7.34
C GLY A 29 -9.08 -9.38 8.30
N LEU A 30 -8.66 -10.14 9.31
CA LEU A 30 -7.61 -9.72 10.25
C LEU A 30 -6.27 -9.45 9.56
N MET A 31 -5.88 -10.29 8.60
CA MET A 31 -4.64 -10.08 7.84
C MET A 31 -4.73 -8.84 6.94
N ILE A 32 -5.90 -8.59 6.35
CA ILE A 32 -6.17 -7.38 5.57
C ILE A 32 -6.04 -6.14 6.47
N ASP A 33 -6.70 -6.13 7.63
CA ASP A 33 -6.64 -5.00 8.57
C ASP A 33 -5.20 -4.69 8.99
N GLN A 34 -4.44 -5.72 9.35
CA GLN A 34 -3.04 -5.55 9.73
C GLN A 34 -2.21 -4.86 8.64
N VAL A 35 -2.45 -5.18 7.37
CA VAL A 35 -1.73 -4.56 6.25
C VAL A 35 -2.23 -3.15 5.97
N VAL A 36 -3.54 -2.89 6.12
CA VAL A 36 -4.13 -1.55 5.98
C VAL A 36 -3.58 -0.61 7.05
N ASP A 37 -3.54 -1.06 8.31
CA ASP A 37 -2.98 -0.29 9.43
C ASP A 37 -1.49 -0.02 9.22
N LEU A 38 -0.73 -1.01 8.77
CA LEU A 38 0.68 -0.85 8.45
C LEU A 38 0.92 0.20 7.35
N LYS A 39 0.02 0.26 6.37
CA LYS A 39 0.05 1.29 5.32
C LYS A 39 -0.29 2.67 5.90
N GLU A 40 -1.17 2.77 6.88
CA GLU A 40 -1.52 4.04 7.52
C GLU A 40 -0.37 4.59 8.35
N ASP A 41 0.33 3.73 9.09
CA ASP A 41 1.59 4.09 9.77
C ASP A 41 2.63 4.62 8.78
N LEU A 42 2.76 3.98 7.62
CA LEU A 42 3.65 4.45 6.57
C LEU A 42 3.20 5.82 6.04
N LEU A 43 1.91 5.99 5.76
CA LEU A 43 1.35 7.25 5.26
C LEU A 43 1.65 8.42 6.20
N GLN A 44 1.60 8.21 7.52
CA GLN A 44 1.95 9.26 8.49
C GLN A 44 3.41 9.70 8.38
N GLU A 45 4.34 8.76 8.18
CA GLU A 45 5.75 9.07 7.98
C GLU A 45 5.99 9.73 6.61
N GLU A 46 5.28 9.30 5.58
CA GLU A 46 5.30 9.93 4.25
C GLU A 46 4.74 11.35 4.28
N ALA A 47 3.66 11.59 5.02
CA ALA A 47 3.04 12.91 5.17
C ALA A 47 4.00 13.94 5.76
N LYS A 48 4.96 13.53 6.62
CA LYS A 48 5.99 14.44 7.16
C LYS A 48 6.87 15.05 6.09
N THR A 49 7.10 14.33 4.97
CA THR A 49 7.89 14.86 3.84
C THR A 49 7.20 16.01 3.10
N MET A 50 5.88 16.10 3.18
CA MET A 50 5.08 17.11 2.49
C MET A 50 4.60 18.22 3.44
N PHE A 51 4.15 17.85 4.63
CA PHE A 51 3.44 18.72 5.58
C PHE A 51 4.21 19.02 6.87
N GLY A 52 5.40 18.44 7.05
CA GLY A 52 6.26 18.71 8.22
C GLY A 52 6.97 20.07 8.17
N THR A 53 7.69 20.39 9.25
CA THR A 53 8.68 21.49 9.26
C THR A 53 9.86 21.17 8.36
N ASP A 54 10.69 22.16 8.03
CA ASP A 54 11.86 21.95 7.15
C ASP A 54 12.83 20.90 7.72
N GLU A 55 13.01 20.86 9.05
CA GLU A 55 13.80 19.83 9.72
C GLU A 55 13.15 18.45 9.61
N SER A 56 11.84 18.36 9.84
CA SER A 56 11.09 17.10 9.77
C SER A 56 11.07 16.54 8.34
N LYS A 57 10.98 17.40 7.33
CA LYS A 57 11.06 17.02 5.92
C LYS A 57 12.43 16.42 5.57
N ALA A 58 13.50 17.10 5.99
CA ALA A 58 14.86 16.62 5.74
C ALA A 58 15.16 15.29 6.46
N GLU A 59 14.65 15.11 7.67
CA GLU A 59 14.76 13.84 8.41
C GLU A 59 13.96 12.73 7.74
N ALA A 60 12.68 12.97 7.42
CA ALA A 60 11.81 11.97 6.81
C ALA A 60 12.31 11.53 5.42
N ALA A 61 12.83 12.47 4.62
CA ALA A 61 13.40 12.18 3.30
C ALA A 61 14.61 11.21 3.36
N LYS A 62 15.36 11.19 4.46
CA LYS A 62 16.45 10.24 4.69
C LYS A 62 15.95 8.95 5.32
N LYS A 63 15.12 9.06 6.36
CA LYS A 63 14.66 7.93 7.18
C LYS A 63 13.75 6.96 6.42
N LEU A 64 12.95 7.47 5.49
CA LEU A 64 12.05 6.65 4.65
C LEU A 64 12.81 5.59 3.84
N PRO A 65 13.74 5.96 2.93
CA PRO A 65 14.48 4.96 2.15
C PRO A 65 15.47 4.14 2.97
N GLU A 66 16.07 4.71 4.02
CA GLU A 66 17.11 4.02 4.79
C GLU A 66 16.57 3.01 5.80
N SER A 67 15.39 3.25 6.38
CA SER A 67 14.90 2.46 7.52
C SER A 67 13.44 2.05 7.42
N ILE A 68 12.55 2.99 7.10
CA ILE A 68 11.09 2.74 7.17
C ILE A 68 10.65 1.83 6.03
N TYR A 69 10.96 2.17 4.78
CA TYR A 69 10.60 1.33 3.63
C TYR A 69 11.16 -0.09 3.74
N PRO A 70 12.47 -0.31 4.03
CA PRO A 70 12.98 -1.67 4.19
C PRO A 70 12.27 -2.47 5.28
N ARG A 71 11.93 -1.83 6.41
CA ARG A 71 11.20 -2.47 7.51
C ARG A 71 9.79 -2.88 7.10
N ILE A 72 9.03 -1.94 6.53
CA ILE A 72 7.63 -2.18 6.11
C ILE A 72 7.59 -3.21 4.98
N PHE A 73 8.44 -3.07 3.96
CA PHE A 73 8.46 -3.97 2.81
C PHE A 73 8.86 -5.39 3.19
N LYS A 74 9.75 -5.56 4.18
CA LYS A 74 10.06 -6.87 4.75
C LYS A 74 8.84 -7.51 5.42
N ILE A 75 8.04 -6.73 6.16
CA ILE A 75 6.81 -7.21 6.80
C ILE A 75 5.78 -7.59 5.73
N LEU A 76 5.53 -6.73 4.74
CA LEU A 76 4.59 -7.01 3.65
C LEU A 76 4.99 -8.26 2.86
N THR A 77 6.28 -8.40 2.57
CA THR A 77 6.82 -9.59 1.90
C THR A 77 6.62 -10.85 2.74
N HIS A 78 6.75 -10.76 4.07
CA HIS A 78 6.48 -11.87 4.97
C HIS A 78 5.00 -12.28 4.93
N CYS A 79 4.08 -11.30 5.03
CA CYS A 79 2.63 -11.55 4.95
C CYS A 79 2.25 -12.22 3.63
N LEU A 80 2.78 -11.76 2.49
CA LEU A 80 2.54 -12.38 1.18
C LEU A 80 3.02 -13.84 1.12
N LYS A 81 4.18 -14.12 1.72
CA LYS A 81 4.75 -15.48 1.75
C LYS A 81 3.98 -16.43 2.65
N GLN A 82 3.33 -15.93 3.70
CA GLN A 82 2.53 -16.77 4.60
C GLN A 82 1.31 -17.38 3.89
N ASN A 83 0.68 -16.65 2.95
CA ASN A 83 -0.41 -17.21 2.15
C ASN A 83 0.11 -18.12 1.02
N GLY A 84 1.16 -17.70 0.30
CA GLY A 84 1.81 -18.52 -0.73
C GLY A 84 1.07 -18.64 -2.07
N ALA A 85 -0.18 -18.18 -2.17
CA ALA A 85 -0.97 -18.17 -3.41
C ALA A 85 -0.72 -16.94 -4.31
N GLY A 86 0.12 -16.01 -3.86
CA GLY A 86 0.48 -14.81 -4.61
C GLY A 86 -0.57 -13.69 -4.59
N TYR A 87 -1.51 -13.76 -3.66
CA TYR A 87 -2.32 -12.66 -3.11
C TYR A 87 -2.04 -12.57 -1.60
N LEU A 88 -2.41 -11.48 -0.94
CA LEU A 88 -2.30 -11.37 0.51
C LEU A 88 -3.13 -12.43 1.22
N VAL A 89 -4.39 -12.61 0.78
CA VAL A 89 -5.31 -13.60 1.34
C VAL A 89 -6.02 -14.36 0.24
N GLY A 90 -6.23 -15.66 0.46
CA GLY A 90 -6.91 -16.53 -0.51
C GLY A 90 -6.26 -16.50 -1.90
N ASN A 91 -7.10 -16.52 -2.94
CA ASN A 91 -6.70 -16.64 -4.35
C ASN A 91 -7.25 -15.52 -5.25
N GLU A 92 -7.80 -14.46 -4.65
CA GLU A 92 -8.53 -13.39 -5.34
C GLU A 92 -8.01 -12.02 -4.85
N LEU A 93 -8.24 -10.98 -5.64
CA LEU A 93 -7.85 -9.61 -5.28
C LEU A 93 -8.60 -9.17 -4.01
N SER A 94 -7.86 -8.66 -3.03
CA SER A 94 -8.40 -8.15 -1.77
C SER A 94 -8.03 -6.69 -1.53
N LEU A 95 -8.65 -6.06 -0.53
CA LEU A 95 -8.25 -4.72 -0.06
C LEU A 95 -6.79 -4.69 0.39
N GLY A 96 -6.27 -5.78 0.96
CA GLY A 96 -4.88 -5.84 1.39
C GLY A 96 -3.88 -5.77 0.23
N ASP A 97 -4.22 -6.36 -0.93
CA ASP A 97 -3.38 -6.25 -2.13
C ASP A 97 -3.36 -4.81 -2.66
N LEU A 98 -4.50 -4.11 -2.60
CA LEU A 98 -4.60 -2.69 -2.93
C LEU A 98 -3.81 -1.83 -1.94
N ALA A 99 -3.85 -2.15 -0.64
CA ALA A 99 -3.08 -1.45 0.37
C ALA A 99 -1.57 -1.61 0.16
N ILE A 100 -1.09 -2.79 -0.26
CA ILE A 100 0.32 -3.01 -0.64
C ILE A 100 0.68 -2.20 -1.88
N TYR A 101 -0.21 -2.15 -2.87
CA TYR A 101 -0.03 -1.33 -4.07
C TYR A 101 0.18 0.15 -3.70
N GLU A 102 -0.68 0.69 -2.83
CA GLU A 102 -0.57 2.07 -2.37
C GLU A 102 0.66 2.31 -1.50
N ALA A 103 0.99 1.41 -0.57
CA ALA A 103 2.16 1.52 0.30
C ALA A 103 3.48 1.55 -0.48
N THR A 104 3.53 0.97 -1.68
CA THR A 104 4.71 1.01 -2.54
C THR A 104 4.71 2.19 -3.50
N GLN A 105 3.60 2.95 -3.61
CA GLN A 105 3.39 3.94 -4.65
C GLN A 105 4.38 5.12 -4.56
N MET A 106 4.53 5.74 -3.39
CA MET A 106 5.39 6.90 -3.24
C MET A 106 6.86 6.54 -3.44
N CYS A 107 7.28 5.41 -2.87
CA CYS A 107 8.61 4.85 -3.09
C CYS A 107 8.88 4.60 -4.59
N PHE A 108 7.94 3.96 -5.28
CA PHE A 108 8.05 3.66 -6.71
C PHE A 108 8.10 4.92 -7.58
N GLN A 109 7.34 5.97 -7.23
CA GLN A 109 7.37 7.25 -7.94
C GLN A 109 8.69 8.00 -7.75
N ASN A 110 9.29 7.94 -6.55
CA ASN A 110 10.55 8.59 -6.24
C ASN A 110 11.75 7.84 -6.83
N ASN A 111 11.77 6.52 -6.71
CA ASN A 111 12.82 5.67 -7.28
C ASN A 111 12.28 4.27 -7.59
N PRO A 112 11.88 3.99 -8.84
CA PRO A 112 11.34 2.68 -9.23
C PRO A 112 12.28 1.51 -8.91
N LYS A 113 13.59 1.73 -8.98
CA LYS A 113 14.61 0.70 -8.73
C LYS A 113 14.67 0.23 -7.28
N PHE A 114 14.09 0.99 -6.35
CA PHE A 114 14.07 0.60 -4.94
C PHE A 114 13.29 -0.70 -4.72
N LEU A 115 12.30 -0.98 -5.58
CA LEU A 115 11.52 -2.22 -5.50
C LEU A 115 12.19 -3.41 -6.19
N ASP A 116 13.31 -3.23 -6.90
CA ASP A 116 14.01 -4.33 -7.60
C ASP A 116 14.48 -5.43 -6.63
N ASP A 117 14.80 -5.03 -5.39
CA ASP A 117 15.16 -5.95 -4.31
C ASP A 117 13.95 -6.72 -3.72
N TYR A 118 12.72 -6.27 -4.02
CA TYR A 118 11.46 -6.79 -3.48
C TYR A 118 10.57 -7.37 -4.58
N LYS A 119 11.04 -8.44 -5.23
CA LYS A 119 10.35 -9.10 -6.36
C LYS A 119 8.91 -9.53 -6.06
N ASP A 120 8.63 -9.93 -4.82
CA ASP A 120 7.29 -10.33 -4.38
C ASP A 120 6.32 -9.12 -4.42
N LEU A 121 6.80 -7.95 -4.01
CA LEU A 121 6.02 -6.70 -4.06
C LEU A 121 5.82 -6.22 -5.50
N LEU A 122 6.82 -6.34 -6.36
CA LEU A 122 6.67 -6.04 -7.79
C LEU A 122 5.64 -6.96 -8.47
N THR A 123 5.62 -8.23 -8.06
CA THR A 123 4.66 -9.21 -8.60
C THR A 123 3.24 -8.85 -8.22
N ILE A 124 2.96 -8.57 -6.94
CA ILE A 124 1.61 -8.19 -6.52
C ILE A 124 1.20 -6.85 -7.13
N ARG A 125 2.12 -5.89 -7.22
CA ARG A 125 1.88 -4.60 -7.87
C ARG A 125 1.44 -4.78 -9.32
N SER A 126 2.15 -5.61 -10.08
CA SER A 126 1.81 -5.91 -11.48
C SER A 126 0.44 -6.61 -11.61
N LYS A 127 0.10 -7.52 -10.68
CA LYS A 127 -1.22 -8.17 -10.66
C LYS A 127 -2.33 -7.16 -10.39
N VAL A 128 -2.14 -6.27 -9.42
CA VAL A 128 -3.09 -5.22 -9.08
C VAL A 128 -3.32 -4.29 -10.28
N GLU A 129 -2.24 -3.81 -10.92
CA GLU A 129 -2.32 -2.97 -12.13
C GLU A 129 -2.97 -3.68 -13.32
N SER A 130 -2.87 -5.00 -13.40
CA SER A 130 -3.49 -5.79 -14.48
C SER A 130 -5.00 -5.96 -14.33
N HIS A 131 -5.56 -5.68 -13.15
CA HIS A 131 -6.98 -5.86 -12.90
C HIS A 131 -7.82 -4.91 -13.79
N PRO A 132 -8.82 -5.41 -14.55
CA PRO A 132 -9.52 -4.61 -15.57
C PRO A 132 -10.07 -3.28 -15.05
N GLY A 133 -10.72 -3.30 -13.87
CA GLY A 133 -11.28 -2.09 -13.27
C GLY A 133 -10.22 -1.07 -12.85
N LEU A 134 -9.07 -1.54 -12.34
CA LEU A 134 -8.00 -0.63 -11.93
C LEU A 134 -7.23 -0.11 -13.16
N LYS A 135 -7.00 -0.95 -14.16
CA LYS A 135 -6.35 -0.57 -15.41
C LYS A 135 -7.10 0.57 -16.12
N GLU A 136 -8.42 0.47 -16.22
CA GLU A 136 -9.26 1.52 -16.80
C GLU A 136 -9.18 2.82 -15.98
N TYR A 137 -9.21 2.71 -14.65
CA TYR A 137 -9.06 3.87 -13.77
C TYR A 137 -7.70 4.54 -13.91
N LEU A 138 -6.60 3.77 -13.89
CA LEU A 138 -5.23 4.29 -14.00
C LEU A 138 -4.98 4.98 -15.35
N GLN A 139 -5.61 4.52 -16.43
CA GLN A 139 -5.54 5.18 -17.74
C GLN A 139 -6.24 6.54 -17.78
N LYS A 140 -7.34 6.70 -17.03
CA LYS A 140 -8.13 7.94 -16.99
C LYS A 140 -7.66 8.91 -15.91
N ARG A 141 -6.99 8.40 -14.87
CA ARG A 141 -6.56 9.20 -13.72
C ARG A 141 -5.51 10.23 -14.15
N LYS A 142 -5.74 11.49 -13.78
CA LYS A 142 -4.74 12.56 -13.93
C LYS A 142 -3.63 12.38 -12.88
N VAL A 143 -2.38 12.59 -13.28
CA VAL A 143 -1.25 12.60 -12.36
C VAL A 143 -1.34 13.85 -11.49
N THR A 144 -1.49 13.66 -10.19
CA THR A 144 -1.42 14.75 -9.21
C THR A 144 0.03 14.86 -8.75
N PRO A 145 0.68 16.02 -8.89
CA PRO A 145 1.98 16.26 -8.29
C PRO A 145 1.88 16.16 -6.77
N ILE A 146 2.88 15.54 -6.16
CA ILE A 146 3.06 15.44 -4.70
C ILE A 146 3.86 16.65 -4.22
#